data_AF-A0A699RNA8-F1
#
_entry.id   AF-A0A699RNA8-F1
#
_cell.length_a   1.000
_cell.length_b   1.000
_cell.length_c   1.000
_cell.angle_alpha   90.00
_cell.angle_beta   90.00
_cell.angle_gamma   90.00
#
_symmetry.space_group_name_H-M   'P 1'
#
loop_
_entity.id
_entity.type
_entity.pdbx_description
1 polymer ?
#
loop_
_entity_poly.entity_id
_entity_poly.type
_entity_poly.pdbx_seq_one_letter_code
_entity_poly.pdbx_strand_id
1 'polypeptide(L)'
;SSVYSKVDLRTGYHQLRVREEDILKTAFKTCYGHYEFQDMPFGLTNAPAVFMDLMNRVCKPYLDKFVIVFIDDILIYSEDEKVHEEHLKAILELLKKEELYAKFSKCKFWIPKVQFLGHVIDS
;
A
#
# COMPACT_ATOMS: atom_id res chain seq x y z
N SER A 1 25.07 -2.62 8.07
CA SER A 1 24.74 -2.89 6.66
C SER A 1 23.28 -2.61 6.50
N SER A 2 22.88 -1.70 5.61
CA SER A 2 21.47 -1.36 5.43
C SER A 2 20.67 -2.54 4.87
N VAL A 3 19.49 -2.75 5.43
CA VAL A 3 18.55 -3.81 5.04
C VAL A 3 17.25 -3.17 4.62
N TYR A 4 16.72 -3.63 3.49
CA TYR A 4 15.47 -3.12 2.93
C TYR A 4 14.44 -4.23 2.80
N SER A 5 13.17 -3.86 2.95
CA SER A 5 12.03 -4.70 2.59
C SER A 5 11.02 -3.86 1.82
N LYS A 6 10.46 -4.43 0.77
CA LYS A 6 9.40 -3.83 -0.04
C LYS A 6 8.14 -4.67 0.09
N VAL A 7 7.06 -4.05 0.54
CA VAL A 7 5.72 -4.64 0.64
C VAL A 7 4.82 -4.01 -0.42
N ASP A 8 4.19 -4.83 -1.26
CA ASP A 8 3.26 -4.42 -2.31
C ASP A 8 1.84 -4.78 -1.87
N LEU A 9 0.95 -3.79 -1.81
CA LEU A 9 -0.45 -4.01 -1.40
C LEU A 9 -1.25 -4.73 -2.49
N ARG A 10 -2.03 -5.73 -2.09
CA ARG A 10 -2.86 -6.56 -2.96
C ARG A 10 -4.03 -5.74 -3.48
N THR A 11 -4.29 -5.79 -4.78
CA THR A 11 -5.54 -5.24 -5.35
C THR A 11 -5.72 -3.73 -5.15
N GLY A 12 -4.64 -2.95 -5.04
CA GLY A 12 -4.64 -1.49 -5.11
C GLY A 12 -5.82 -0.82 -4.39
N TYR A 13 -6.61 -0.06 -5.17
CA TYR A 13 -7.75 0.72 -4.68
C TYR A 13 -8.97 -0.10 -4.26
N HIS A 14 -9.11 -1.36 -4.70
CA HIS A 14 -10.26 -2.21 -4.35
C HIS A 14 -10.32 -2.58 -2.86
N GLN A 15 -9.32 -2.21 -2.06
CA GLN A 15 -9.35 -2.37 -0.61
C GLN A 15 -10.09 -1.22 0.09
N LEU A 16 -10.40 -0.13 -0.63
CA LEU A 16 -11.06 1.04 -0.07
C LEU A 16 -12.52 1.10 -0.52
N ARG A 17 -13.45 1.17 0.45
CA ARG A 17 -14.86 1.38 0.15
C ARG A 17 -15.15 2.78 -0.37
N VAL A 18 -16.01 2.85 -1.38
CA VAL A 18 -16.61 4.10 -1.84
C VAL A 18 -17.66 4.53 -0.82
N ARG A 19 -17.75 5.83 -0.56
CA ARG A 19 -18.80 6.39 0.31
C ARG A 19 -20.17 6.12 -0.31
N GLU A 20 -21.16 5.72 0.50
CA GLU A 20 -22.48 5.29 -0.01
C GLU A 20 -23.14 6.30 -0.95
N GLU A 21 -23.00 7.60 -0.69
CA GLU A 21 -23.52 8.68 -1.53
C GLU A 21 -22.84 8.81 -2.90
N ASP A 22 -21.64 8.27 -3.05
CA ASP A 22 -20.83 8.31 -4.27
C ASP A 22 -20.90 7.00 -5.08
N ILE A 23 -21.47 5.92 -4.54
CA ILE A 23 -21.56 4.60 -5.21
C ILE A 23 -22.25 4.73 -6.57
N LEU A 24 -23.37 5.45 -6.65
CA LEU A 24 -24.13 5.65 -7.89
C LEU A 24 -23.28 6.34 -9.00
N LYS A 25 -22.27 7.14 -8.62
CA LYS A 25 -21.37 7.81 -9.59
C LYS A 25 -20.40 6.83 -10.26
N THR A 26 -20.25 5.64 -9.70
CA THR A 26 -19.42 4.56 -10.25
C THR A 26 -20.22 3.57 -11.11
N ALA A 27 -21.48 3.89 -11.42
CA ALA A 27 -22.34 3.02 -12.21
C ALA A 27 -21.76 2.76 -13.61
N PHE A 28 -21.80 1.50 -14.04
CA PHE A 28 -21.45 1.06 -15.38
C PHE A 28 -22.53 0.14 -15.94
N LYS A 29 -22.58 0.03 -17.27
CA LYS A 29 -23.57 -0.77 -17.99
C LYS A 29 -22.89 -1.94 -18.70
N THR A 30 -23.44 -3.13 -18.51
CA THR A 30 -23.11 -4.32 -19.29
C THR A 30 -24.28 -4.69 -20.20
N CYS A 31 -24.11 -5.69 -21.07
CA CYS A 31 -25.22 -6.25 -21.85
C CYS A 31 -26.31 -6.89 -20.97
N TYR A 32 -26.02 -7.18 -19.70
CA TYR A 32 -26.93 -7.85 -18.77
C TYR A 32 -27.57 -6.90 -17.73
N GLY A 33 -27.14 -5.63 -17.65
CA GLY A 33 -27.73 -4.68 -16.72
C GLY A 33 -26.81 -3.56 -16.27
N HIS A 34 -27.28 -2.82 -15.27
CA HIS A 34 -26.56 -1.75 -14.60
C HIS A 34 -25.95 -2.27 -13.30
N TYR A 35 -24.70 -1.91 -13.07
CA TYR A 35 -23.92 -2.33 -11.92
C TYR A 35 -23.19 -1.11 -11.35
N GLU A 36 -22.89 -1.15 -10.06
CA GLU A 36 -22.20 -0.08 -9.34
C GLU A 36 -21.04 -0.69 -8.55
N PHE A 37 -19.97 0.07 -8.35
CA PHE A 37 -18.84 -0.36 -7.54
C PHE A 37 -19.02 0.06 -6.08
N GLN A 38 -18.93 -0.91 -5.17
CA GLN A 38 -18.92 -0.66 -3.71
C GLN A 38 -17.52 -0.30 -3.21
N ASP A 39 -16.49 -0.85 -3.84
CA ASP A 39 -15.08 -0.56 -3.58
C ASP A 39 -14.49 0.28 -4.70
N MET A 40 -13.47 1.07 -4.41
CA MET A 40 -12.95 2.10 -5.31
C MET A 40 -12.39 1.49 -6.61
N PRO A 41 -13.07 1.64 -7.77
CA PRO A 41 -12.63 1.03 -9.00
C PRO A 41 -11.38 1.71 -9.56
N PHE A 42 -10.61 0.95 -10.34
CA PHE A 42 -9.55 1.53 -11.17
C PHE A 42 -10.12 2.52 -12.20
N GLY A 43 -9.35 3.57 -12.50
CA GLY A 43 -9.71 4.59 -13.47
C GLY A 43 -10.36 5.84 -12.88
N LEU A 44 -10.68 5.86 -11.58
CA LEU A 44 -11.07 7.09 -10.90
C LEU A 44 -9.86 8.03 -10.75
N THR A 45 -10.01 9.27 -11.22
CA THR A 45 -8.94 10.29 -11.21
C THR A 45 -8.37 10.53 -9.81
N ASN A 46 -9.21 10.47 -8.78
CA ASN A 46 -8.80 10.76 -7.41
C ASN A 46 -8.35 9.52 -6.63
N ALA A 47 -8.46 8.31 -7.19
CA ALA A 47 -8.13 7.09 -6.47
C ALA A 47 -6.68 7.05 -5.94
N PRO A 48 -5.65 7.44 -6.71
CA PRO A 48 -4.28 7.49 -6.19
C PRO A 48 -4.12 8.46 -5.03
N ALA A 49 -4.74 9.63 -5.10
CA ALA A 49 -4.62 10.67 -4.07
C ALA A 49 -5.30 10.25 -2.76
N VAL A 50 -6.50 9.66 -2.85
CA VAL A 50 -7.23 9.16 -1.67
C VAL A 50 -6.49 8.00 -1.03
N PHE A 51 -5.94 7.08 -1.83
CA PHE A 51 -5.17 5.96 -1.31
C PHE A 51 -3.88 6.42 -0.63
N MET A 52 -3.19 7.41 -1.21
CA MET A 52 -2.00 8.00 -0.60
C MET A 52 -2.33 8.72 0.72
N ASP A 53 -3.45 9.44 0.82
CA ASP A 53 -3.89 10.05 2.08
C ASP A 53 -4.21 9.00 3.16
N LEU A 54 -4.89 7.91 2.79
CA LEU A 54 -5.14 6.78 3.70
C LEU A 54 -3.83 6.20 4.23
N MET A 55 -2.92 5.85 3.31
CA MET A 55 -1.63 5.28 3.66
C MET A 55 -0.80 6.22 4.54
N ASN A 56 -0.83 7.52 4.24
CA ASN A 56 -0.14 8.51 5.05
C ASN A 56 -0.71 8.61 6.47
N ARG A 57 -2.03 8.47 6.64
CA ARG A 57 -2.68 8.48 7.97
C ARG A 57 -2.37 7.22 8.76
N VAL A 58 -2.45 6.06 8.12
CA VAL A 58 -2.18 4.75 8.74
C VAL A 58 -0.71 4.64 9.15
N CYS A 59 0.21 4.92 8.22
CA CYS A 59 1.64 4.81 8.45
C CYS A 59 2.25 6.04 9.15
N LYS A 60 1.47 7.08 9.47
CA LYS A 60 1.92 8.31 10.14
C LYS A 60 2.89 8.11 11.31
N PRO A 61 2.72 7.11 12.20
CA PRO A 61 3.65 6.89 13.31
C PRO A 61 5.07 6.51 12.88
N TYR A 62 5.23 5.94 11.68
CA TYR A 62 6.44 5.30 11.16
C TYR A 62 7.00 5.96 9.89
N LEU A 63 6.20 6.82 9.24
CA LEU A 63 6.63 7.64 8.11
C LEU A 63 7.88 8.45 8.44
N ASP A 64 8.79 8.51 7.47
CA ASP A 64 10.08 9.22 7.53
C ASP A 64 11.03 8.78 8.65
N LYS A 65 10.67 7.77 9.45
CA LYS A 65 11.54 7.14 10.44
C LYS A 65 12.24 5.93 9.85
N PHE A 66 11.45 4.96 9.42
CA PHE A 66 11.94 3.71 8.82
C PHE A 66 11.02 3.20 7.70
N VAL A 67 9.98 3.99 7.35
CA VAL A 67 9.03 3.65 6.29
C VAL A 67 8.87 4.82 5.33
N ILE A 68 8.89 4.51 4.04
CA ILE A 68 8.47 5.37 2.94
C ILE A 68 7.29 4.68 2.26
N VAL A 69 6.21 5.42 2.01
CA VAL A 69 5.05 4.90 1.30
C VAL A 69 4.84 5.66 0.00
N PHE A 70 4.52 4.94 -1.07
CA PHE A 70 4.13 5.52 -2.33
C PHE A 70 3.00 4.71 -2.97
N ILE A 71 1.79 5.28 -2.97
CA ILE A 71 0.56 4.62 -3.42
C ILE A 71 0.46 3.22 -2.78
N ASP A 72 0.67 2.16 -3.56
CA ASP A 72 0.57 0.74 -3.19
C ASP A 72 1.89 0.08 -2.77
N ASP A 73 3.02 0.80 -2.88
CA ASP A 73 4.35 0.36 -2.45
C ASP A 73 4.72 0.91 -1.07
N ILE A 74 5.09 0.02 -0.15
CA ILE A 74 5.65 0.37 1.16
C ILE A 74 7.11 -0.09 1.20
N LEU A 75 8.03 0.85 1.38
CA LEU A 75 9.45 0.58 1.59
C LEU A 75 9.79 0.71 3.07
N ILE A 76 10.42 -0.31 3.60
CA ILE A 76 10.91 -0.38 4.97
C ILE A 76 12.44 -0.45 4.90
N TYR A 77 13.13 0.40 5.65
CA TYR A 77 14.59 0.44 5.70
C TYR A 77 15.09 0.47 7.14
N SER A 78 16.19 -0.23 7.40
CA SER A 78 16.84 -0.30 8.71
C SER A 78 18.36 -0.43 8.57
N GLU A 79 19.09 -0.06 9.62
CA GLU A 79 20.56 -0.13 9.65
C GLU A 79 21.12 -1.52 10.01
N ASP A 80 20.30 -2.36 10.67
CA ASP A 80 20.64 -3.68 11.18
C ASP A 80 19.49 -4.68 10.96
N GLU A 81 19.80 -5.96 10.77
CA GLU A 81 18.80 -7.03 10.56
C GLU A 81 17.87 -7.23 11.75
N LYS A 82 18.35 -7.11 12.99
CA LYS A 82 17.53 -7.28 14.20
C LYS A 82 16.51 -6.16 14.33
N VAL A 83 16.96 -4.92 14.12
CA VAL A 83 16.08 -3.75 14.09
C VAL A 83 15.09 -3.86 12.92
N HIS A 84 15.53 -4.41 11.79
CA HIS A 84 14.66 -4.64 10.64
C HIS A 84 13.52 -5.63 10.93
N GLU A 85 13.77 -6.69 11.69
CA GLU A 85 12.72 -7.61 12.11
C GLU A 85 11.63 -6.91 12.94
N GLU A 86 12.03 -6.06 13.88
CA GLU A 86 11.10 -5.27 14.71
C GLU A 86 10.28 -4.29 13.87
N HIS A 87 10.93 -3.57 12.95
CA HIS A 87 10.27 -2.65 12.03
C HIS A 87 9.27 -3.36 11.11
N LEU A 88 9.68 -4.50 10.54
CA LEU A 88 8.82 -5.28 9.66
C LEU A 88 7.60 -5.80 10.42
N LYS A 89 7.80 -6.33 11.63
CA LYS A 89 6.71 -6.80 12.48
C LYS A 89 5.71 -5.69 12.81
N ALA A 90 6.19 -4.51 13.19
CA ALA A 90 5.33 -3.37 13.48
C ALA A 90 4.46 -2.97 12.28
N ILE A 91 5.02 -2.99 11.06
CA ILE A 91 4.27 -2.67 9.84
C ILE A 91 3.28 -3.76 9.47
N LEU A 92 3.65 -5.03 9.58
CA LEU A 92 2.73 -6.15 9.33
C LEU A 92 1.56 -6.17 10.33
N GLU A 93 1.82 -5.84 11.60
CA GLU A 93 0.76 -5.70 12.62
C GLU A 93 -0.15 -4.51 12.33
N LEU A 94 0.40 -3.37 11.92
CA LEU A 94 -0.37 -2.19 11.49
C LEU A 94 -1.26 -2.51 10.29
N LEU A 95 -0.71 -3.13 9.24
CA LEU A 95 -1.46 -3.51 8.05
C LEU A 95 -2.59 -4.49 8.40
N LYS A 96 -2.33 -5.46 9.30
CA LYS A 96 -3.34 -6.38 9.78
C LYS A 96 -4.47 -5.68 10.53
N LYS A 97 -4.15 -4.67 11.35
CA LYS A 97 -5.14 -3.90 12.13
C LYS A 97 -6.06 -3.08 11.23
N GLU A 98 -5.51 -2.48 10.17
CA GLU A 98 -6.27 -1.67 9.21
C GLU A 98 -6.87 -2.50 8.06
N GLU A 99 -6.82 -3.84 8.16
CA GLU A 99 -7.33 -4.78 7.16
C GLU A 99 -6.77 -4.54 5.74
N LEU A 100 -5.52 -4.07 5.67
CA LEU A 100 -4.78 -3.89 4.42
C LEU A 100 -3.96 -5.15 4.11
N TYR A 101 -4.21 -5.73 2.96
CA TYR A 101 -3.61 -6.98 2.53
C TYR A 101 -2.47 -6.72 1.55
N ALA A 102 -1.34 -7.39 1.77
CA ALA A 102 -0.21 -7.39 0.85
C ALA A 102 -0.26 -8.57 -0.13
N LYS A 103 0.26 -8.38 -1.35
CA LYS A 103 0.45 -9.45 -2.32
C LYS A 103 1.81 -10.08 -2.10
N PHE A 104 1.84 -11.18 -1.32
CA PHE A 104 3.08 -11.87 -0.95
C PHE A 104 4.03 -12.17 -2.12
N SER A 105 3.50 -12.56 -3.29
CA SER A 105 4.32 -12.86 -4.47
C SER A 105 5.05 -11.66 -5.09
N LYS A 106 4.67 -10.44 -4.72
CA LYS A 106 5.34 -9.20 -5.14
C LYS A 106 6.17 -8.55 -4.03
N CYS A 107 6.00 -8.98 -2.78
CA CYS A 107 6.81 -8.50 -1.67
C CYS A 107 8.25 -9.04 -1.78
N LYS A 108 9.22 -8.23 -1.34
CA LYS A 108 10.63 -8.61 -1.22
C LYS A 108 11.10 -8.26 0.18
N PHE A 109 11.73 -9.20 0.86
CA PHE A 109 12.15 -9.00 2.25
C PHE A 109 13.65 -9.24 2.42
N TRP A 110 14.27 -8.54 3.38
CA TRP A 110 15.71 -8.63 3.71
C TRP A 110 16.63 -8.54 2.48
N ILE A 111 16.40 -7.54 1.63
CA ILE A 111 17.23 -7.30 0.45
C ILE A 111 18.28 -6.20 0.72
N PRO A 112 19.53 -6.38 0.28
CA PRO A 112 20.58 -5.37 0.45
C PRO A 112 20.45 -4.20 -0.54
N LYS A 113 19.75 -4.42 -1.65
CA LYS A 113 19.45 -3.41 -2.68
C LYS A 113 17.98 -3.47 -3.02
N VAL A 114 17.35 -2.31 -3.15
CA VAL A 114 15.93 -2.23 -3.48
C VAL A 114 15.72 -1.29 -4.66
N GLN A 115 14.91 -1.74 -5.61
CA GLN A 115 14.38 -0.87 -6.65
C GLN A 115 13.09 -0.23 -6.14
N PHE A 116 13.09 1.08 -5.97
CA PHE A 116 11.95 1.85 -5.48
C PHE A 116 11.73 3.06 -6.39
N LEU A 117 10.51 3.22 -6.91
CA LEU A 117 10.13 4.30 -7.85
C LEU A 117 11.03 4.44 -9.08
N GLY A 118 11.58 3.33 -9.59
CA GLY A 118 12.47 3.34 -10.74
C GLY A 118 13.93 3.68 -10.41
N HIS A 119 14.25 3.99 -9.15
CA HIS A 119 15.61 4.18 -8.66
C HIS A 119 16.12 2.94 -7.93
N VAL A 120 17.41 2.67 -8.04
CA VAL A 120 18.08 1.62 -7.25
C VAL A 120 18.70 2.28 -6.03
N ILE A 121 18.23 1.88 -4.85
CA ILE A 121 18.81 2.26 -3.57
C ILE A 121 19.78 1.15 -3.17
N ASP A 122 21.03 1.54 -2.95
CA ASP A 122 22.14 0.69 -2.56
C ASP A 122 22.84 1.33 -1.34
N SER A 123 23.52 0.49 -0.57
CA SER A 123 24.27 0.88 0.64
C SER A 123 25.66 1.39 0.31
#